data_AF-A0AAX6N0B7-F1
#
_entry.id   AF-A0AAX6N0B7-F1
#
_cell.length_a   1.000
_cell.length_b   1.000
_cell.length_c   1.000
_cell.angle_alpha   90.00
_cell.angle_beta   90.00
_cell.angle_gamma   90.00
#
_symmetry.space_group_name_H-M   'P 1'
#
loop_
_entity.id
_entity.type
_entity.pdbx_description
1 polymer ?
#
loop_
_entity_poly.entity_id
_entity_poly.type
_entity_poly.pdbx_seq_one_letter_code
_entity_poly.pdbx_strand_id
1 'polypeptide(L)'
;MFSNVPRSRALRYIPSRNLGSKRALSQNRRNLSSSSGYDSTLKNLKIGKQATANARESIEWGTNILGGVTPGREGEHLGLPVFPTVRKAVEVLKPDATGIYVAAHQAAGAIIEAIEAQVPLIVAVAEHIPLHDMLRSKTAASTLRSGLGQSMCIGVGGDILPGTSLKDGLEILAEDEDTEGIALIGEIGGEAEIEAADWIREYRATTKSPKPIAALVAGINAVPGRIMGHAGAFALPGEPSALDKIMALKEAGVAIVNHPSRFGPVLKSLLDGVAPTGSRVSSSPNISQRRDIHTIARRSTLFRRATPLYNQKRNIYLSSDAALDLLRQHGVPISNEPPSSSPQKLLAISIDRSAKTPCIIASPTSATTTGDSSQIAKFDLTPIPTPAILQHLGLDSSSPSIASSLKTLLEALTALFVPKEAFLLETLISISPSAAGGTIQVSSARFGFDDAARARQPDIYGTLPREEDHPAEIEAAKHGIVYIKIDGPENNIGTLVNGAGLAMNTVDALADAGGRAANFLDTGGKATSETVKKSFEVILTDPRVKCIFVNIFGGLTRGDMIAEGVVLAFRDLRMSVPVVVRIRGTNENEGQKIIAESGLPLFAFDNFDEAATKAIELANQGL
;
A
#
# COMPACT_ATOMS: atom_id res chain seq x y z
N MET A 1 42.87 -46.14 -3.14
CA MET A 1 43.83 -45.52 -2.20
C MET A 1 43.25 -44.19 -1.74
N PHE A 2 43.12 -44.05 -0.42
CA PHE A 2 42.42 -43.00 0.33
C PHE A 2 43.09 -41.61 0.22
N SER A 3 42.33 -40.51 0.16
CA SER A 3 42.15 -39.47 1.21
C SER A 3 42.42 -38.10 0.53
N ASN A 4 41.75 -36.95 0.73
CA ASN A 4 41.07 -36.35 1.87
C ASN A 4 40.01 -35.34 1.37
N VAL A 5 38.80 -35.43 1.92
CA VAL A 5 37.80 -34.35 1.95
C VAL A 5 37.43 -34.16 3.42
N PRO A 6 37.53 -32.96 4.02
CA PRO A 6 36.99 -32.72 5.35
C PRO A 6 35.49 -32.36 5.26
N ARG A 7 34.68 -33.14 6.00
CA ARG A 7 33.29 -32.83 6.35
C ARG A 7 33.22 -31.92 7.60
N SER A 8 32.22 -31.03 7.59
CA SER A 8 31.34 -30.61 8.72
C SER A 8 31.89 -29.92 9.99
N ARG A 9 31.24 -28.80 10.38
CA ARG A 9 30.76 -28.42 11.73
C ARG A 9 29.84 -27.18 11.57
N ALA A 10 28.51 -27.27 11.59
CA ALA A 10 27.59 -27.37 12.73
C ALA A 10 27.64 -26.16 13.70
N LEU A 11 26.71 -25.22 13.56
CA LEU A 11 26.25 -24.34 14.65
C LEU A 11 24.96 -24.93 15.24
N ARG A 12 25.03 -25.25 16.53
CA ARG A 12 24.02 -25.95 17.32
C ARG A 12 22.95 -25.00 17.82
N TYR A 13 21.70 -25.42 17.68
CA TYR A 13 20.55 -24.95 18.46
C TYR A 13 20.72 -25.38 19.94
N ILE A 14 20.56 -24.42 20.86
CA ILE A 14 20.55 -24.63 22.31
C ILE A 14 19.08 -24.77 22.75
N PRO A 15 18.62 -25.95 23.24
CA PRO A 15 17.29 -26.05 23.82
C PRO A 15 17.34 -25.67 25.30
N SER A 16 16.41 -24.81 25.71
CA SER A 16 16.14 -24.44 27.09
C SER A 16 15.75 -25.67 27.92
N ARG A 17 16.55 -25.98 28.94
CA ARG A 17 16.23 -26.92 30.02
C ARG A 17 15.35 -26.20 31.05
N ASN A 18 14.11 -26.65 31.21
CA ASN A 18 13.38 -26.44 32.46
C ASN A 18 13.73 -27.56 33.44
N LEU A 19 14.25 -27.15 34.60
CA LEU A 19 14.55 -27.97 35.77
C LEU A 19 13.25 -28.52 36.36
N GLY A 20 13.26 -29.82 36.67
CA GLY A 20 12.12 -30.50 37.27
C GLY A 20 11.92 -30.17 38.75
N SER A 21 10.68 -30.36 39.20
CA SER A 21 10.40 -30.85 40.54
C SER A 21 9.43 -32.02 40.43
N LYS A 22 9.85 -33.19 40.94
CA LYS A 22 9.02 -34.38 41.15
C LYS A 22 8.59 -34.43 42.60
N ARG A 23 7.31 -34.73 42.82
CA ARG A 23 6.63 -35.43 43.94
C ARG A 23 5.21 -34.84 44.02
N ALA A 24 4.12 -35.54 44.28
CA ALA A 24 3.82 -36.94 44.60
C ALA A 24 2.28 -37.11 44.51
N LEU A 25 1.79 -38.35 44.73
CA LEU A 25 0.40 -38.74 44.99
C LEU A 25 -0.52 -38.78 43.76
N SER A 26 -1.38 -39.76 43.53
CA SER A 26 -1.63 -41.07 44.13
C SER A 26 -2.59 -41.81 43.20
N GLN A 27 -2.47 -43.12 43.17
CA GLN A 27 -3.39 -44.07 42.55
C GLN A 27 -4.86 -43.76 42.88
N ASN A 28 -5.75 -43.78 41.88
CA ASN A 28 -7.04 -44.49 41.93
C ASN A 28 -7.90 -44.25 40.69
N ARG A 29 -8.42 -45.36 40.12
CA ARG A 29 -9.69 -45.57 39.38
C ARG A 29 -9.42 -46.55 38.24
N ARG A 30 -9.61 -47.85 38.45
CA ARG A 30 -10.88 -48.61 38.31
C ARG A 30 -11.65 -48.26 37.04
N ASN A 31 -11.73 -49.28 36.18
CA ASN A 31 -12.65 -49.43 35.06
C ASN A 31 -14.03 -48.89 35.36
N LEU A 32 -14.52 -47.98 34.50
CA LEU A 32 -15.92 -47.81 34.17
C LEU A 32 -16.00 -47.19 32.77
N SER A 33 -16.59 -47.93 31.86
CA SER A 33 -16.96 -47.53 30.51
C SER A 33 -17.90 -46.34 30.53
N SER A 34 -17.51 -45.23 29.91
CA SER A 34 -18.45 -44.27 29.34
C SER A 34 -17.74 -43.43 28.29
N SER A 35 -18.26 -43.53 27.07
CA SER A 35 -18.05 -42.65 25.91
C SER A 35 -17.72 -41.20 26.26
N SER A 36 -16.59 -40.70 25.77
CA SER A 36 -16.34 -39.27 25.62
C SER A 36 -15.33 -39.07 24.50
N GLY A 37 -15.77 -38.44 23.41
CA GLY A 37 -14.96 -38.14 22.24
C GLY A 37 -13.85 -37.17 22.59
N TYR A 38 -12.61 -37.63 22.46
CA TYR A 38 -11.43 -36.76 22.29
C TYR A 38 -10.27 -37.44 21.54
N ASP A 39 -10.46 -38.67 21.04
CA ASP A 39 -9.44 -39.45 20.31
C ASP A 39 -9.63 -39.47 18.77
N SER A 40 -10.57 -38.70 18.23
CA SER A 40 -10.76 -38.58 16.77
C SER A 40 -10.19 -37.29 16.16
N THR A 41 -9.48 -36.45 16.91
CA THR A 41 -9.07 -35.11 16.43
C THR A 41 -7.67 -35.03 15.80
N LEU A 42 -7.01 -36.15 15.47
CA LEU A 42 -5.65 -36.11 14.91
C LEU A 42 -5.33 -37.02 13.72
N LYS A 43 -6.33 -37.64 13.08
CA LYS A 43 -6.12 -38.35 11.81
C LYS A 43 -7.30 -38.10 10.87
N ASN A 44 -7.16 -37.08 10.02
CA ASN A 44 -7.52 -37.04 8.59
C ASN A 44 -7.39 -35.58 8.08
N LEU A 45 -6.59 -35.40 7.02
CA LEU A 45 -6.37 -34.21 6.18
C LEU A 45 -6.72 -32.80 6.74
N LYS A 46 -5.68 -31.99 7.02
CA LYS A 46 -5.78 -30.52 7.16
C LYS A 46 -5.98 -29.86 5.79
N ILE A 47 -7.14 -30.04 5.18
CA ILE A 47 -7.71 -28.98 4.34
C ILE A 47 -8.33 -27.96 5.30
N GLY A 48 -8.23 -26.66 5.01
CA GLY A 48 -8.73 -25.62 5.91
C GLY A 48 -10.19 -25.91 6.29
N LYS A 49 -10.55 -25.83 7.57
CA LYS A 49 -11.89 -26.19 8.08
C LYS A 49 -13.02 -25.53 7.26
N GLN A 50 -12.81 -24.30 6.81
CA GLN A 50 -13.75 -23.55 5.98
C GLN A 50 -13.87 -24.11 4.55
N ALA A 51 -12.75 -24.49 3.93
CA ALA A 51 -12.71 -25.07 2.60
C ALA A 51 -13.45 -26.43 2.57
N THR A 52 -13.26 -27.27 3.60
CA THR A 52 -13.98 -28.53 3.76
C THR A 52 -15.49 -28.33 3.93
N ALA A 53 -15.90 -27.37 4.76
CA ALA A 53 -17.32 -27.07 4.96
C ALA A 53 -17.99 -26.59 3.67
N ASN A 54 -17.38 -25.61 2.99
CA ASN A 54 -17.92 -25.05 1.76
C ASN A 54 -17.96 -26.08 0.61
N ALA A 55 -16.93 -26.94 0.48
CA ALA A 55 -16.92 -27.99 -0.52
C ALA A 55 -18.03 -29.03 -0.26
N ARG A 56 -18.25 -29.42 1.00
CA ARG A 56 -19.31 -30.35 1.38
C ARG A 56 -20.70 -29.81 1.07
N GLU A 57 -20.98 -28.58 1.49
CA GLU A 57 -22.24 -27.90 1.20
C GLU A 57 -22.45 -27.75 -0.31
N SER A 58 -21.41 -27.36 -1.06
CA SER A 58 -21.51 -27.21 -2.52
C SER A 58 -21.88 -28.53 -3.22
N ILE A 59 -21.29 -29.66 -2.78
CA ILE A 59 -21.63 -31.00 -3.29
C ILE A 59 -23.07 -31.37 -2.94
N GLU A 60 -23.51 -31.11 -1.69
CA GLU A 60 -24.89 -31.38 -1.24
C GLU A 60 -25.93 -30.57 -2.03
N TRP A 61 -25.57 -29.34 -2.45
CA TRP A 61 -26.38 -28.49 -3.31
C TRP A 61 -26.31 -28.85 -4.81
N GLY A 62 -25.53 -29.88 -5.18
CA GLY A 62 -25.43 -30.38 -6.55
C GLY A 62 -24.37 -29.68 -7.42
N THR A 63 -23.47 -28.90 -6.82
CA THR A 63 -22.31 -28.34 -7.54
C THR A 63 -21.34 -29.46 -7.88
N ASN A 64 -20.93 -29.54 -9.14
CA ASN A 64 -19.93 -30.50 -9.60
C ASN A 64 -18.52 -30.11 -9.12
N ILE A 65 -18.19 -30.40 -7.87
CA ILE A 65 -16.84 -30.20 -7.34
C ILE A 65 -15.93 -31.28 -7.91
N LEU A 66 -14.91 -30.87 -8.67
CA LEU A 66 -14.00 -31.77 -9.37
C LEU A 66 -12.86 -32.30 -8.48
N GLY A 67 -12.46 -31.52 -7.48
CA GLY A 67 -11.32 -31.82 -6.62
C GLY A 67 -10.87 -30.63 -5.79
N GLY A 68 -9.79 -30.82 -5.05
CA GLY A 68 -9.19 -29.77 -4.21
C GLY A 68 -7.69 -29.60 -4.45
N VAL A 69 -7.14 -28.51 -3.93
CA VAL A 69 -5.68 -28.28 -3.93
C VAL A 69 -5.22 -28.11 -2.50
N THR A 70 -4.12 -28.76 -2.15
CA THR A 70 -3.43 -28.53 -0.88
C THR A 70 -1.93 -28.53 -1.16
N PRO A 71 -1.24 -27.41 -0.93
CA PRO A 71 0.17 -27.27 -1.30
C PRO A 71 1.04 -28.44 -0.83
N GLY A 72 1.73 -29.08 -1.78
CA GLY A 72 2.66 -30.18 -1.52
C GLY A 72 2.00 -31.50 -1.11
N ARG A 73 0.68 -31.64 -1.27
CA ARG A 73 -0.06 -32.85 -0.90
C ARG A 73 -0.89 -33.39 -2.05
N GLU A 74 -0.73 -34.68 -2.31
CA GLU A 74 -1.63 -35.45 -3.17
C GLU A 74 -2.46 -36.42 -2.34
N GLY A 75 -3.71 -36.67 -2.71
CA GLY A 75 -4.57 -37.60 -2.01
C GLY A 75 -6.04 -37.41 -2.36
N GLU A 76 -6.90 -37.65 -1.37
CA GLU A 76 -8.35 -37.59 -1.55
C GLU A 76 -8.98 -36.86 -0.35
N HIS A 77 -10.02 -36.07 -0.61
CA HIS A 77 -10.83 -35.41 0.39
C HIS A 77 -12.28 -35.35 -0.08
N LEU A 78 -13.22 -35.72 0.79
CA LEU A 78 -14.66 -35.78 0.47
C LEU A 78 -15.00 -36.66 -0.75
N GLY A 79 -14.24 -37.73 -1.01
CA GLY A 79 -14.46 -38.58 -2.19
C GLY A 79 -13.85 -38.04 -3.49
N LEU A 80 -13.12 -36.93 -3.42
CA LEU A 80 -12.60 -36.20 -4.58
C LEU A 80 -11.08 -36.07 -4.53
N PRO A 81 -10.41 -36.05 -5.70
CA PRO A 81 -8.96 -35.96 -5.75
C PRO A 81 -8.45 -34.61 -5.22
N VAL A 82 -7.35 -34.66 -4.48
CA VAL A 82 -6.62 -33.49 -3.99
C VAL A 82 -5.25 -33.47 -4.63
N PHE A 83 -4.93 -32.34 -5.23
CA PHE A 83 -3.67 -32.14 -5.95
C PHE A 83 -2.72 -31.24 -5.17
N PRO A 84 -1.40 -31.44 -5.37
CA PRO A 84 -0.38 -30.64 -4.70
C PRO A 84 -0.28 -29.20 -5.22
N THR A 85 -0.77 -28.91 -6.42
CA THR A 85 -0.76 -27.58 -7.06
C THR A 85 -2.03 -27.35 -7.89
N VAL A 86 -2.40 -26.09 -8.11
CA VAL A 86 -3.53 -25.72 -8.99
C VAL A 86 -3.25 -26.14 -10.43
N ARG A 87 -2.01 -26.02 -10.90
CA ARG A 87 -1.62 -26.45 -12.26
C ARG A 87 -1.93 -27.93 -12.51
N LYS A 88 -1.52 -28.82 -11.60
CA LYS A 88 -1.80 -30.27 -11.74
C LYS A 88 -3.31 -30.56 -11.67
N ALA A 89 -4.04 -29.83 -10.83
CA ALA A 89 -5.50 -29.92 -10.79
C ALA A 89 -6.13 -29.49 -12.12
N VAL A 90 -5.66 -28.41 -12.75
CA VAL A 90 -6.18 -27.93 -14.03
C VAL A 90 -5.88 -28.90 -15.17
N GLU A 91 -4.67 -29.46 -15.24
CA GLU A 91 -4.30 -30.44 -16.26
C GLU A 91 -5.21 -31.68 -16.25
N VAL A 92 -5.52 -32.18 -15.06
CA VAL A 92 -6.31 -33.42 -14.87
C VAL A 92 -7.81 -33.15 -14.93
N LEU A 93 -8.28 -32.12 -14.21
CA LEU A 93 -9.70 -31.88 -13.99
C LEU A 93 -10.32 -30.87 -14.94
N LYS A 94 -9.52 -29.96 -15.51
CA LYS A 94 -9.96 -28.86 -16.39
C LYS A 94 -11.14 -28.07 -15.81
N PRO A 95 -10.97 -27.45 -14.62
CA PRO A 95 -12.05 -26.74 -13.95
C PRO A 95 -12.38 -25.42 -14.64
N ASP A 96 -13.68 -25.10 -14.73
CA ASP A 96 -14.16 -23.80 -15.19
C ASP A 96 -13.98 -22.69 -14.14
N ALA A 97 -13.88 -23.07 -12.86
CA ALA A 97 -13.71 -22.14 -11.75
C ALA A 97 -12.92 -22.75 -10.58
N THR A 98 -12.26 -21.92 -9.79
CA THR A 98 -11.60 -22.31 -8.54
C THR A 98 -12.05 -21.45 -7.36
N GLY A 99 -12.20 -22.08 -6.20
CA GLY A 99 -12.51 -21.43 -4.93
C GLY A 99 -11.29 -21.41 -4.02
N ILE A 100 -10.82 -20.22 -3.65
CA ILE A 100 -9.67 -20.02 -2.78
C ILE A 100 -10.14 -19.69 -1.37
N TYR A 101 -9.94 -20.64 -0.46
CA TYR A 101 -10.39 -20.60 0.94
C TYR A 101 -9.20 -20.65 1.91
N VAL A 102 -8.19 -19.82 1.65
CA VAL A 102 -6.99 -19.69 2.48
C VAL A 102 -7.05 -18.43 3.35
N ALA A 103 -6.16 -18.30 4.33
CA ALA A 103 -6.08 -17.10 5.14
C ALA A 103 -5.64 -15.88 4.28
N ALA A 104 -5.99 -14.66 4.71
CA ALA A 104 -5.71 -13.41 4.00
C ALA A 104 -4.28 -13.30 3.47
N HIS A 105 -3.29 -13.60 4.31
CA HIS A 105 -1.86 -13.55 3.99
C HIS A 105 -1.40 -14.61 2.97
N GLN A 106 -2.24 -15.60 2.66
CA GLN A 106 -1.95 -16.65 1.68
C GLN A 106 -2.76 -16.47 0.38
N ALA A 107 -3.75 -15.57 0.40
CA ALA A 107 -4.73 -15.45 -0.67
C ALA A 107 -4.12 -14.91 -1.96
N ALA A 108 -3.20 -13.94 -1.86
CA ALA A 108 -2.49 -13.40 -3.00
C ALA A 108 -1.76 -14.50 -3.79
N GLY A 109 -1.01 -15.34 -3.07
CA GLY A 109 -0.27 -16.47 -3.67
C GLY A 109 -1.21 -17.46 -4.34
N ALA A 110 -2.31 -17.83 -3.70
CA ALA A 110 -3.30 -18.74 -4.28
C ALA A 110 -4.03 -18.14 -5.50
N ILE A 111 -4.31 -16.82 -5.49
CA ILE A 111 -4.92 -16.11 -6.62
C ILE A 111 -3.95 -16.11 -7.80
N ILE A 112 -2.68 -15.79 -7.56
CA ILE A 112 -1.64 -15.78 -8.58
C ILE A 112 -1.46 -17.19 -9.16
N GLU A 113 -1.39 -18.24 -8.32
CA GLU A 113 -1.29 -19.64 -8.77
C GLU A 113 -2.47 -20.05 -9.67
N ALA A 114 -3.68 -19.57 -9.36
CA ALA A 114 -4.87 -19.81 -10.16
C ALA A 114 -4.89 -19.00 -11.48
N ILE A 115 -4.36 -17.77 -11.48
CA ILE A 115 -4.16 -16.95 -12.69
C ILE A 115 -3.17 -17.66 -13.61
N GLU A 116 -2.04 -18.12 -13.07
CA GLU A 116 -0.99 -18.84 -13.82
C GLU A 116 -1.48 -20.17 -14.39
N ALA A 117 -2.34 -20.88 -13.65
CA ALA A 117 -2.97 -22.10 -14.13
C ALA A 117 -4.12 -21.83 -15.13
N GLN A 118 -4.36 -20.57 -15.51
CA GLN A 118 -5.39 -20.14 -16.46
C GLN A 118 -6.80 -20.62 -16.08
N VAL A 119 -7.11 -20.66 -14.78
CA VAL A 119 -8.46 -20.99 -14.34
C VAL A 119 -9.41 -19.85 -14.80
N PRO A 120 -10.48 -20.14 -15.57
CA PRO A 120 -11.31 -19.09 -16.17
C PRO A 120 -11.97 -18.17 -15.16
N LEU A 121 -12.40 -18.71 -14.00
CA LEU A 121 -12.99 -17.94 -12.91
C LEU A 121 -12.30 -18.26 -11.58
N ILE A 122 -11.79 -17.23 -10.91
CA ILE A 122 -11.11 -17.35 -9.61
C ILE A 122 -11.97 -16.66 -8.55
N VAL A 123 -12.43 -17.43 -7.57
CA VAL A 123 -13.26 -16.94 -6.46
C VAL A 123 -12.47 -17.05 -5.17
N ALA A 124 -11.83 -15.96 -4.75
CA ALA A 124 -11.15 -15.89 -3.47
C ALA A 124 -12.09 -15.40 -2.38
N VAL A 125 -12.19 -16.16 -1.28
CA VAL A 125 -13.10 -15.91 -0.16
C VAL A 125 -12.34 -15.42 1.08
N ALA A 126 -11.06 -15.14 0.93
CA ALA A 126 -10.20 -14.67 2.00
C ALA A 126 -10.45 -13.19 2.31
N GLU A 127 -10.95 -12.85 3.50
CA GLU A 127 -11.13 -11.45 3.89
C GLU A 127 -9.83 -10.76 4.32
N HIS A 128 -9.74 -9.44 4.16
CA HIS A 128 -8.62 -8.59 4.63
C HIS A 128 -7.27 -8.87 3.94
N ILE A 129 -7.29 -9.22 2.64
CA ILE A 129 -6.06 -9.34 1.86
C ILE A 129 -5.38 -7.96 1.78
N PRO A 130 -4.07 -7.86 2.07
CA PRO A 130 -3.32 -6.61 1.94
C PRO A 130 -3.49 -5.95 0.58
N LEU A 131 -3.44 -4.61 0.53
CA LEU A 131 -3.71 -3.85 -0.70
C LEU A 131 -2.56 -3.96 -1.71
N HIS A 132 -1.31 -4.08 -1.26
CA HIS A 132 -0.17 -4.39 -2.13
C HIS A 132 -0.34 -5.74 -2.83
N ASP A 133 -0.87 -6.74 -2.11
CA ASP A 133 -1.20 -8.04 -2.67
C ASP A 133 -2.29 -7.94 -3.76
N MET A 134 -3.27 -7.04 -3.59
CA MET A 134 -4.27 -6.76 -4.63
C MET A 134 -3.68 -6.06 -5.86
N LEU A 135 -2.77 -5.11 -5.69
CA LEU A 135 -2.05 -4.48 -6.82
C LEU A 135 -1.24 -5.53 -7.60
N ARG A 136 -0.54 -6.41 -6.88
CA ARG A 136 0.23 -7.51 -7.44
C ARG A 136 -0.64 -8.47 -8.28
N SER A 137 -1.78 -8.92 -7.75
CA SER A 137 -2.73 -9.75 -8.50
C SER A 137 -3.29 -9.04 -9.75
N LYS A 138 -3.48 -7.72 -9.71
CA LYS A 138 -3.96 -6.95 -10.88
C LYS A 138 -2.93 -6.84 -11.98
N THR A 139 -1.67 -6.61 -11.62
CA THR A 139 -0.56 -6.58 -12.59
C THR A 139 -0.40 -7.95 -13.24
N ALA A 140 -0.45 -9.03 -12.46
CA ALA A 140 -0.51 -10.40 -12.99
C ALA A 140 -1.70 -10.58 -13.96
N ALA A 141 -2.91 -10.19 -13.58
CA ALA A 141 -4.05 -10.26 -14.48
C ALA A 141 -3.88 -9.41 -15.75
N SER A 142 -3.18 -8.26 -15.68
CA SER A 142 -2.87 -7.44 -16.84
C SER A 142 -1.93 -8.13 -17.81
N THR A 143 -0.88 -8.80 -17.33
CA THR A 143 0.05 -9.54 -18.18
C THR A 143 -0.64 -10.73 -18.83
N LEU A 144 -1.45 -11.49 -18.07
CA LEU A 144 -2.22 -12.63 -18.59
C LEU A 144 -3.15 -12.23 -19.74
N ARG A 145 -3.90 -11.13 -19.60
CA ARG A 145 -4.80 -10.64 -20.66
C ARG A 145 -4.06 -10.24 -21.93
N SER A 146 -2.81 -9.83 -21.82
CA SER A 146 -1.95 -9.54 -22.97
C SER A 146 -1.35 -10.81 -23.60
N GLY A 147 -1.59 -11.99 -23.01
CA GLY A 147 -1.02 -13.27 -23.43
C GLY A 147 0.34 -13.55 -22.81
N LEU A 148 0.74 -12.80 -21.78
CA LEU A 148 1.99 -13.00 -21.04
C LEU A 148 1.73 -13.80 -19.77
N GLY A 149 2.61 -14.74 -19.44
CA GLY A 149 2.56 -15.49 -18.19
C GLY A 149 3.14 -14.73 -16.99
N GLN A 150 3.28 -15.43 -15.87
CA GLN A 150 3.97 -14.99 -14.67
C GLN A 150 4.86 -16.14 -14.23
N SER A 151 6.15 -15.88 -14.10
CA SER A 151 7.15 -16.81 -13.56
C SER A 151 7.21 -16.68 -12.04
N MET A 152 7.24 -15.44 -11.56
CA MET A 152 7.36 -15.10 -10.16
C MET A 152 6.80 -13.71 -9.92
N CYS A 153 6.28 -13.50 -8.72
CA CYS A 153 6.02 -12.16 -8.21
C CYS A 153 6.75 -12.02 -6.86
N ILE A 154 7.17 -10.82 -6.48
CA ILE A 154 7.83 -10.54 -5.19
C ILE A 154 7.13 -9.34 -4.55
N GLY A 155 6.80 -9.45 -3.26
CA GLY A 155 6.22 -8.33 -2.49
C GLY A 155 7.31 -7.69 -1.64
N VAL A 156 7.52 -6.38 -1.81
CA VAL A 156 8.38 -5.57 -0.97
C VAL A 156 7.50 -4.78 0.00
N GLY A 157 7.77 -4.89 1.29
CA GLY A 157 6.98 -4.22 2.33
C GLY A 157 7.25 -2.71 2.36
N GLY A 158 6.22 -1.92 2.66
CA GLY A 158 6.31 -0.46 2.82
C GLY A 158 6.74 0.01 4.23
N ASP A 159 7.26 -0.90 5.05
CA ASP A 159 7.77 -0.56 6.38
C ASP A 159 8.99 0.38 6.27
N ILE A 160 9.19 1.22 7.28
CA ILE A 160 10.35 2.14 7.33
C ILE A 160 11.68 1.36 7.23
N LEU A 161 11.71 0.11 7.70
CA LEU A 161 12.84 -0.81 7.55
C LEU A 161 12.39 -2.09 6.84
N PRO A 162 12.48 -2.17 5.50
CA PRO A 162 12.05 -3.34 4.78
C PRO A 162 13.05 -4.50 4.92
N GLY A 163 12.52 -5.72 5.06
CA GLY A 163 13.32 -6.96 5.11
C GLY A 163 13.91 -7.37 3.75
N THR A 164 13.24 -7.01 2.64
CA THR A 164 13.63 -7.30 1.26
C THR A 164 13.52 -6.01 0.44
N SER A 165 14.51 -5.71 -0.40
CA SER A 165 14.55 -4.50 -1.23
C SER A 165 14.04 -4.76 -2.66
N LEU A 166 13.75 -3.68 -3.40
CA LEU A 166 13.47 -3.79 -4.84
C LEU A 166 14.65 -4.37 -5.61
N LYS A 167 15.88 -4.00 -5.20
CA LYS A 167 17.12 -4.54 -5.77
C LYS A 167 17.19 -6.06 -5.63
N ASP A 168 16.96 -6.59 -4.42
CA ASP A 168 16.98 -8.05 -4.19
C ASP A 168 15.98 -8.77 -5.10
N GLY A 169 14.77 -8.20 -5.25
CA GLY A 169 13.76 -8.76 -6.14
C GLY A 169 14.17 -8.73 -7.62
N LEU A 170 14.83 -7.65 -8.06
CA LEU A 170 15.33 -7.50 -9.42
C LEU A 170 16.48 -8.48 -9.73
N GLU A 171 17.40 -8.70 -8.80
CA GLU A 171 18.48 -9.69 -8.94
C GLU A 171 17.91 -11.09 -9.17
N ILE A 172 16.96 -11.51 -8.32
CA ILE A 172 16.32 -12.82 -8.44
C ILE A 172 15.59 -12.95 -9.80
N LEU A 173 14.82 -11.93 -10.21
CA LEU A 173 14.06 -11.96 -11.47
C LEU A 173 14.97 -11.88 -12.70
N ALA A 174 16.13 -11.24 -12.62
CA ALA A 174 17.07 -11.16 -13.71
C ALA A 174 17.80 -12.48 -13.96
N GLU A 175 18.09 -13.23 -12.89
CA GLU A 175 18.71 -14.56 -12.97
C GLU A 175 17.73 -15.67 -13.35
N ASP A 176 16.43 -15.50 -13.08
CA ASP A 176 15.41 -16.53 -13.32
C ASP A 176 15.17 -16.80 -14.82
N GLU A 177 15.52 -17.98 -15.32
CA GLU A 177 15.42 -18.34 -16.75
C GLU A 177 13.98 -18.29 -17.29
N ASP A 178 12.97 -18.51 -16.45
CA ASP A 178 11.55 -18.48 -16.82
C ASP A 178 11.00 -17.04 -16.90
N THR A 179 11.73 -16.05 -16.41
CA THR A 179 11.33 -14.64 -16.47
C THR A 179 11.80 -14.00 -17.78
N GLU A 180 10.86 -13.60 -18.62
CA GLU A 180 11.14 -12.89 -19.89
C GLU A 180 11.07 -11.37 -19.77
N GLY A 181 10.29 -10.83 -18.82
CA GLY A 181 10.13 -9.39 -18.60
C GLY A 181 9.69 -9.08 -17.18
N ILE A 182 10.00 -7.87 -16.71
CA ILE A 182 9.84 -7.48 -15.29
C ILE A 182 8.86 -6.30 -15.16
N ALA A 183 7.85 -6.44 -14.30
CA ALA A 183 6.97 -5.36 -13.89
C ALA A 183 7.35 -4.88 -12.48
N LEU A 184 7.80 -3.64 -12.36
CA LEU A 184 8.16 -3.00 -11.09
C LEU A 184 7.04 -2.03 -10.65
N ILE A 185 6.57 -2.14 -9.42
CA ILE A 185 5.58 -1.21 -8.86
C ILE A 185 6.20 -0.60 -7.61
N GLY A 186 6.49 0.70 -7.69
CA GLY A 186 7.01 1.52 -6.63
C GLY A 186 5.99 2.53 -6.11
N GLU A 187 6.36 3.21 -5.05
CA GLU A 187 5.56 4.25 -4.39
C GLU A 187 6.43 5.39 -3.85
N ILE A 188 5.80 6.45 -3.36
CA ILE A 188 6.49 7.55 -2.71
C ILE A 188 7.13 7.10 -1.38
N GLY A 189 8.31 7.65 -1.07
CA GLY A 189 9.05 7.42 0.17
C GLY A 189 10.22 6.44 0.02
N GLY A 190 11.31 6.70 0.74
CA GLY A 190 12.58 5.98 0.61
C GLY A 190 13.31 6.17 -0.73
N GLU A 191 14.42 5.45 -0.90
CA GLU A 191 15.31 5.51 -2.07
C GLU A 191 15.28 4.22 -2.91
N ALA A 192 14.39 3.29 -2.60
CA ALA A 192 14.38 1.94 -3.19
C ALA A 192 14.34 1.95 -4.73
N GLU A 193 13.58 2.86 -5.35
CA GLU A 193 13.49 3.00 -6.80
C GLU A 193 14.74 3.64 -7.41
N ILE A 194 15.46 4.48 -6.67
CA ILE A 194 16.75 5.05 -7.10
C ILE A 194 17.82 3.96 -7.10
N GLU A 195 17.92 3.18 -6.02
CA GLU A 195 18.81 2.02 -5.94
C GLU A 195 18.50 0.98 -7.01
N ALA A 196 17.20 0.74 -7.25
CA ALA A 196 16.77 -0.12 -8.35
C ALA A 196 17.22 0.44 -9.71
N ALA A 197 17.10 1.75 -9.94
CA ALA A 197 17.56 2.37 -11.18
C ALA A 197 19.08 2.22 -11.37
N ASP A 198 19.88 2.46 -10.32
CA ASP A 198 21.34 2.27 -10.36
C ASP A 198 21.72 0.82 -10.69
N TRP A 199 21.08 -0.13 -10.02
CA TRP A 199 21.29 -1.55 -10.31
C TRP A 199 20.86 -1.92 -11.74
N ILE A 200 19.72 -1.38 -12.24
CA ILE A 200 19.26 -1.63 -13.62
C ILE A 200 20.28 -1.11 -14.64
N ARG A 201 20.92 0.04 -14.39
CA ARG A 201 21.98 0.57 -15.27
C ARG A 201 23.17 -0.39 -15.31
N GLU A 202 23.62 -0.88 -14.16
CA GLU A 202 24.71 -1.86 -14.08
C GLU A 202 24.33 -3.18 -14.76
N TYR A 203 23.13 -3.70 -14.50
CA TYR A 203 22.59 -4.91 -15.12
C TYR A 203 22.58 -4.80 -16.64
N ARG A 204 22.10 -3.67 -17.19
CA ARG A 204 22.07 -3.44 -18.65
C ARG A 204 23.46 -3.25 -19.25
N ALA A 205 24.40 -2.67 -18.51
CA ALA A 205 25.76 -2.49 -18.98
C ALA A 205 26.56 -3.80 -19.03
N THR A 206 26.27 -4.72 -18.10
CA THR A 206 27.01 -5.98 -17.93
C THR A 206 26.35 -7.17 -18.61
N THR A 207 25.05 -7.08 -18.93
CA THR A 207 24.28 -8.18 -19.52
C THR A 207 24.10 -8.01 -21.02
N LYS A 208 24.46 -9.03 -21.80
CA LYS A 208 24.38 -9.01 -23.28
C LYS A 208 22.95 -8.81 -23.82
N SER A 209 21.96 -9.35 -23.13
CA SER A 209 20.54 -9.27 -23.51
C SER A 209 19.69 -9.04 -22.26
N PRO A 210 19.64 -7.81 -21.73
CA PRO A 210 18.90 -7.52 -20.50
C PRO A 210 17.40 -7.66 -20.74
N LYS A 211 16.69 -8.24 -19.77
CA LYS A 211 15.24 -8.41 -19.83
C LYS A 211 14.54 -7.04 -19.86
N PRO A 212 13.47 -6.87 -20.65
CA PRO A 212 12.67 -5.64 -20.62
C PRO A 212 12.05 -5.42 -19.24
N ILE A 213 12.06 -4.16 -18.79
CA ILE A 213 11.51 -3.74 -17.50
C ILE A 213 10.51 -2.61 -17.75
N ALA A 214 9.31 -2.74 -17.19
CA ALA A 214 8.33 -1.67 -17.10
C ALA A 214 8.09 -1.31 -15.63
N ALA A 215 7.88 -0.03 -15.32
CA ALA A 215 7.66 0.43 -13.95
C ALA A 215 6.50 1.43 -13.81
N LEU A 216 5.85 1.39 -12.66
CA LEU A 216 4.90 2.38 -12.17
C LEU A 216 5.39 2.90 -10.82
N VAL A 217 5.42 4.22 -10.61
CA VAL A 217 5.65 4.81 -9.28
C VAL A 217 4.43 5.65 -8.91
N ALA A 218 3.76 5.29 -7.82
CA ALA A 218 2.58 6.01 -7.34
C ALA A 218 2.96 7.12 -6.34
N GLY A 219 2.18 8.21 -6.32
CA GLY A 219 2.33 9.30 -5.35
C GLY A 219 2.95 10.57 -5.94
N ILE A 220 2.81 10.83 -7.24
CA ILE A 220 3.25 12.08 -7.88
C ILE A 220 2.55 13.28 -7.24
N ASN A 221 1.26 13.14 -6.95
CA ASN A 221 0.42 14.15 -6.32
C ASN A 221 0.12 13.83 -4.85
N ALA A 222 1.00 13.09 -4.16
CA ALA A 222 0.88 12.84 -2.73
C ALA A 222 0.95 14.16 -1.95
N VAL A 223 0.10 14.32 -0.94
CA VAL A 223 0.07 15.55 -0.14
C VAL A 223 1.30 15.58 0.78
N PRO A 224 2.18 16.59 0.69
CA PRO A 224 3.40 16.66 1.49
C PRO A 224 3.12 16.58 2.99
N GLY A 225 3.92 15.78 3.71
CA GLY A 225 3.79 15.61 5.16
C GLY A 225 2.57 14.82 5.61
N ARG A 226 1.84 14.15 4.70
CA ARG A 226 0.71 13.28 5.04
C ARG A 226 1.04 11.82 4.75
N ILE A 227 0.43 10.90 5.50
CA ILE A 227 0.42 9.48 5.16
C ILE A 227 -0.65 9.24 4.13
N MET A 228 -0.27 8.59 3.03
CA MET A 228 -1.16 8.20 1.96
C MET A 228 -1.73 6.80 2.22
N GLY A 229 -3.03 6.76 2.57
CA GLY A 229 -3.84 5.55 2.71
C GLY A 229 -3.40 4.59 3.82
N HIS A 230 -4.05 3.42 3.87
CA HIS A 230 -3.84 2.44 4.95
C HIS A 230 -2.47 1.75 4.92
N ALA A 231 -1.81 1.75 3.76
CA ALA A 231 -0.51 1.12 3.55
C ALA A 231 0.64 1.88 4.24
N GLY A 232 0.44 3.16 4.60
CA GLY A 232 1.46 3.91 5.31
C GLY A 232 2.51 4.57 4.41
N ALA A 233 2.20 4.89 3.15
CA ALA A 233 3.17 5.52 2.25
C ALA A 233 3.36 7.01 2.58
N PHE A 234 4.59 7.45 2.81
CA PHE A 234 4.96 8.86 3.04
C PHE A 234 6.44 9.08 2.75
N ALA A 235 6.80 10.32 2.39
CA ALA A 235 8.18 10.76 2.22
C ALA A 235 8.73 11.40 3.50
N LEU A 236 9.97 11.06 3.84
CA LEU A 236 10.79 11.75 4.83
C LEU A 236 11.56 12.90 4.17
N PRO A 237 12.01 13.91 4.94
CA PRO A 237 12.83 14.99 4.40
C PRO A 237 14.10 14.45 3.74
N GLY A 238 14.41 14.96 2.55
CA GLY A 238 15.58 14.53 1.78
C GLY A 238 15.41 13.27 0.95
N GLU A 239 14.28 12.57 1.09
CA GLU A 239 13.96 11.47 0.19
C GLU A 239 13.54 11.99 -1.20
N PRO A 240 13.85 11.24 -2.27
CA PRO A 240 13.49 11.60 -3.63
C PRO A 240 11.97 11.65 -3.81
N SER A 241 11.50 12.62 -4.60
CA SER A 241 10.08 12.68 -4.97
C SER A 241 9.72 11.52 -5.90
N ALA A 242 8.42 11.23 -6.04
CA ALA A 242 7.96 10.24 -7.01
C ALA A 242 8.40 10.58 -8.45
N LEU A 243 8.51 11.87 -8.80
CA LEU A 243 9.03 12.30 -10.10
C LEU A 243 10.52 12.01 -10.26
N ASP A 244 11.34 12.28 -9.24
CA ASP A 244 12.77 11.98 -9.26
C ASP A 244 13.01 10.48 -9.48
N LYS A 245 12.23 9.64 -8.78
CA LYS A 245 12.24 8.18 -8.94
C LYS A 245 11.86 7.73 -10.36
N ILE A 246 10.79 8.33 -10.91
CA ILE A 246 10.36 8.06 -12.30
C ILE A 246 11.47 8.44 -13.30
N MET A 247 12.10 9.59 -13.09
CA MET A 247 13.20 10.06 -13.94
C MET A 247 14.40 9.11 -13.87
N ALA A 248 14.83 8.73 -12.66
CA ALA A 248 15.93 7.78 -12.48
C ALA A 248 15.67 6.43 -13.18
N LEU A 249 14.47 5.86 -13.00
CA LEU A 249 14.08 4.62 -13.67
C LEU A 249 14.04 4.78 -15.20
N LYS A 250 13.50 5.89 -15.70
CA LYS A 250 13.44 6.19 -17.13
C LYS A 250 14.84 6.32 -17.74
N GLU A 251 15.76 7.00 -17.06
CA GLU A 251 17.17 7.12 -17.46
C GLU A 251 17.90 5.77 -17.40
N ALA A 252 17.49 4.87 -16.51
CA ALA A 252 17.96 3.48 -16.50
C ALA A 252 17.37 2.60 -17.62
N GLY A 253 16.59 3.19 -18.54
CA GLY A 253 16.00 2.49 -19.68
C GLY A 253 14.74 1.68 -19.33
N VAL A 254 14.08 1.99 -18.22
CA VAL A 254 12.81 1.35 -17.82
C VAL A 254 11.63 2.05 -18.51
N ALA A 255 10.68 1.26 -19.03
CA ALA A 255 9.45 1.80 -19.60
C ALA A 255 8.48 2.22 -18.50
N ILE A 256 8.19 3.52 -18.39
CA ILE A 256 7.28 4.02 -17.36
C ILE A 256 5.83 3.88 -17.83
N VAL A 257 4.98 3.31 -16.98
CA VAL A 257 3.53 3.25 -17.15
C VAL A 257 2.85 4.15 -16.10
N ASN A 258 1.67 4.67 -16.43
CA ASN A 258 0.91 5.57 -15.56
C ASN A 258 -0.29 4.90 -14.86
N HIS A 259 -0.61 3.64 -15.18
CA HIS A 259 -1.69 2.89 -14.52
C HIS A 259 -1.45 1.36 -14.64
N PRO A 260 -1.79 0.52 -13.62
CA PRO A 260 -1.49 -0.92 -13.63
C PRO A 260 -2.03 -1.72 -14.83
N SER A 261 -3.13 -1.28 -15.44
CA SER A 261 -3.68 -1.93 -16.64
C SER A 261 -2.81 -1.79 -17.90
N ARG A 262 -1.77 -0.95 -17.86
CA ARG A 262 -0.85 -0.72 -18.98
C ARG A 262 0.37 -1.64 -18.97
N PHE A 263 0.66 -2.33 -17.86
CA PHE A 263 1.81 -3.24 -17.77
C PHE A 263 1.79 -4.31 -18.86
N GLY A 264 0.67 -5.03 -19.01
CA GLY A 264 0.55 -6.11 -20.00
C GLY A 264 0.84 -5.66 -21.43
N PRO A 265 0.12 -4.64 -21.96
CA PRO A 265 0.37 -4.13 -23.30
C PRO A 265 1.79 -3.60 -23.52
N VAL A 266 2.37 -2.90 -22.53
CA VAL A 266 3.72 -2.33 -22.65
C VAL A 266 4.79 -3.41 -22.63
N LEU A 267 4.72 -4.37 -21.70
CA LEU A 267 5.68 -5.48 -21.66
C LEU A 267 5.61 -6.33 -22.92
N LYS A 268 4.41 -6.58 -23.44
CA LYS A 268 4.25 -7.31 -24.69
C LYS A 268 4.94 -6.59 -25.85
N SER A 269 4.71 -5.29 -25.98
CA SER A 269 5.37 -4.46 -26.99
C SER A 269 6.90 -4.54 -26.90
N LEU A 270 7.44 -4.47 -25.68
CA LEU A 270 8.89 -4.55 -25.45
C LEU A 270 9.46 -5.93 -25.81
N LEU A 271 8.75 -7.01 -25.48
CA LEU A 271 9.13 -8.39 -25.83
C LEU A 271 9.06 -8.66 -27.34
N ASP A 272 8.06 -8.09 -28.01
CA ASP A 272 7.91 -8.19 -29.47
C ASP A 272 8.93 -7.32 -30.24
N GLY A 273 9.80 -6.57 -29.54
CA GLY A 273 10.79 -5.67 -30.14
C GLY A 273 10.17 -4.39 -30.74
N VAL A 274 8.93 -4.07 -30.38
CA VAL A 274 8.21 -2.89 -30.84
C VAL A 274 8.35 -1.78 -29.80
N ALA A 275 8.89 -0.62 -30.22
CA ALA A 275 8.96 0.55 -29.34
C ALA A 275 7.56 0.89 -28.80
N PRO A 276 7.39 1.13 -27.49
CA PRO A 276 6.08 1.45 -26.93
C PRO A 276 5.48 2.64 -27.66
N THR A 277 4.31 2.45 -28.26
CA THR A 277 3.56 3.56 -28.88
C THR A 277 3.09 4.48 -27.77
N GLY A 278 3.82 5.57 -27.56
CA GLY A 278 3.37 6.70 -26.76
C GLY A 278 2.01 7.15 -27.26
N SER A 279 0.97 6.93 -26.45
CA SER A 279 -0.40 7.21 -26.86
C SER A 279 -0.69 8.71 -26.76
N ARG A 280 -0.84 9.38 -27.91
CA ARG A 280 -1.65 10.58 -28.06
C ARG A 280 -2.51 10.50 -29.34
N VAL A 281 -3.81 10.71 -29.14
CA VAL A 281 -4.84 11.26 -30.05
C VAL A 281 -5.57 10.30 -31.04
N SER A 282 -6.83 10.01 -30.65
CA SER A 282 -8.08 9.74 -31.40
C SER A 282 -8.08 9.15 -32.83
N SER A 283 -8.88 8.09 -33.04
CA SER A 283 -10.17 8.14 -33.77
C SER A 283 -10.75 6.73 -34.00
N SER A 284 -12.00 6.50 -33.59
CA SER A 284 -12.79 5.28 -33.85
C SER A 284 -12.98 5.02 -35.37
N PRO A 285 -13.42 3.80 -35.81
CA PRO A 285 -14.83 3.41 -35.67
C PRO A 285 -15.12 1.91 -35.39
N ASN A 286 -16.21 1.70 -34.63
CA ASN A 286 -17.29 0.70 -34.77
C ASN A 286 -16.99 -0.69 -35.37
N ILE A 287 -17.42 -1.75 -34.67
CA ILE A 287 -18.33 -2.79 -35.22
C ILE A 287 -19.11 -3.50 -34.10
N SER A 288 -20.35 -3.80 -34.47
CA SER A 288 -21.55 -4.15 -33.72
C SER A 288 -21.69 -5.60 -33.24
N GLN A 289 -22.32 -5.72 -32.07
CA GLN A 289 -23.42 -6.63 -31.66
C GLN A 289 -23.56 -8.04 -32.27
N ARG A 290 -23.78 -9.03 -31.39
CA ARG A 290 -25.07 -9.77 -31.19
C ARG A 290 -24.94 -10.66 -29.94
N ARG A 291 -25.70 -10.45 -28.86
CA ARG A 291 -27.09 -10.91 -28.58
C ARG A 291 -27.16 -12.45 -28.55
N ASP A 292 -27.64 -13.15 -27.52
CA ASP A 292 -29.01 -13.15 -26.92
C ASP A 292 -29.11 -14.50 -26.10
N ILE A 293 -29.64 -14.67 -24.86
CA ILE A 293 -31.05 -14.85 -24.43
C ILE A 293 -31.08 -15.41 -22.96
N HIS A 294 -31.76 -14.70 -22.03
CA HIS A 294 -32.84 -15.10 -21.07
C HIS A 294 -32.76 -16.41 -20.22
N THR A 295 -33.21 -16.55 -18.95
CA THR A 295 -34.25 -15.85 -18.12
C THR A 295 -34.37 -16.43 -16.68
N ILE A 296 -34.83 -15.59 -15.70
CA ILE A 296 -35.79 -15.84 -14.57
C ILE A 296 -35.36 -16.75 -13.37
N ALA A 297 -35.64 -16.51 -12.06
CA ALA A 297 -36.04 -15.39 -11.18
C ALA A 297 -36.14 -15.85 -9.68
N ARG A 298 -35.83 -14.95 -8.71
CA ARG A 298 -36.36 -14.73 -7.31
C ARG A 298 -36.27 -15.88 -6.25
N ARG A 299 -36.10 -15.69 -4.90
CA ARG A 299 -36.19 -14.56 -3.93
C ARG A 299 -35.58 -14.94 -2.54
N SER A 300 -34.98 -13.94 -1.85
CA SER A 300 -34.81 -13.63 -0.40
C SER A 300 -34.77 -14.70 0.72
N THR A 301 -33.85 -14.60 1.70
CA THR A 301 -33.93 -13.76 2.94
C THR A 301 -32.69 -13.86 3.85
N LEU A 302 -32.16 -12.69 4.24
CA LEU A 302 -31.64 -12.24 5.55
C LEU A 302 -31.04 -13.24 6.55
N PHE A 303 -29.76 -13.06 6.91
CA PHE A 303 -29.30 -13.03 8.31
C PHE A 303 -28.02 -12.19 8.44
N ARG A 304 -28.09 -11.12 9.25
CA ARG A 304 -27.01 -10.20 9.60
C ARG A 304 -26.46 -10.61 10.96
N ARG A 305 -25.14 -10.76 11.10
CA ARG A 305 -24.46 -10.70 12.40
C ARG A 305 -23.16 -9.92 12.22
N ALA A 306 -23.10 -8.75 12.85
CA ALA A 306 -21.94 -7.86 12.82
C ALA A 306 -20.85 -8.36 13.79
N THR A 307 -19.59 -8.22 13.37
CA THR A 307 -18.41 -8.30 14.24
C THR A 307 -17.58 -7.03 14.02
N PRO A 308 -16.88 -6.53 15.05
CA PRO A 308 -16.46 -5.14 15.15
C PRO A 308 -15.23 -4.86 14.28
N LEU A 309 -15.27 -3.74 13.55
CA LEU A 309 -14.14 -3.18 12.81
C LEU A 309 -13.23 -2.41 13.78
N TYR A 310 -11.94 -2.70 13.73
CA TYR A 310 -10.90 -1.89 14.39
C TYR A 310 -10.72 -0.58 13.61
N ASN A 311 -11.06 0.55 14.24
CA ASN A 311 -10.88 1.89 13.66
C ASN A 311 -9.43 2.37 13.77
N GLN A 312 -8.79 2.70 12.65
CA GLN A 312 -7.47 3.34 12.60
C GLN A 312 -7.64 4.86 12.50
N LYS A 313 -7.12 5.60 13.51
CA LYS A 313 -7.14 7.07 13.59
C LYS A 313 -5.74 7.59 13.28
N ARG A 314 -5.51 8.46 12.29
CA ARG A 314 -4.15 8.95 11.99
C ARG A 314 -4.07 10.44 11.61
N ASN A 315 -3.63 11.22 12.58
CA ASN A 315 -2.52 12.15 12.40
C ASN A 315 -1.33 11.54 13.17
N ILE A 316 -0.18 11.37 12.50
CA ILE A 316 1.03 10.70 13.05
C ILE A 316 2.05 11.68 13.61
N TYR A 317 1.83 12.98 13.38
CA TYR A 317 2.67 14.04 13.89
C TYR A 317 1.99 14.69 15.11
N LEU A 318 2.81 15.06 16.10
CA LEU A 318 2.38 16.02 17.11
C LEU A 318 2.12 17.38 16.47
N SER A 319 1.26 18.21 17.08
CA SER A 319 1.22 19.63 16.74
C SER A 319 2.58 20.25 16.96
N SER A 320 2.88 21.32 16.22
CA SER A 320 4.14 22.04 16.40
C SER A 320 4.31 22.50 17.85
N ASP A 321 3.25 22.97 18.51
CA ASP A 321 3.33 23.38 19.92
C ASP A 321 3.69 22.24 20.86
N ALA A 322 3.07 21.07 20.70
CA ALA A 322 3.38 19.89 21.52
C ALA A 322 4.81 19.38 21.26
N ALA A 323 5.29 19.44 20.02
CA ALA A 323 6.66 19.10 19.67
C ALA A 323 7.67 20.09 20.29
N LEU A 324 7.38 21.40 20.24
CA LEU A 324 8.20 22.44 20.87
C LEU A 324 8.21 22.31 22.40
N ASP A 325 7.10 21.91 23.02
CA ASP A 325 7.04 21.66 24.48
C ASP A 325 7.91 20.48 24.91
N LEU A 326 7.98 19.40 24.11
CA LEU A 326 8.92 18.30 24.35
C LEU A 326 10.37 18.79 24.31
N LEU A 327 10.71 19.68 23.37
CA LEU A 327 12.04 20.28 23.28
C LEU A 327 12.35 21.19 24.47
N ARG A 328 11.39 21.99 24.94
CA ARG A 328 11.54 22.84 26.14
C ARG A 328 11.86 22.01 27.39
N GLN A 329 11.21 20.86 27.55
CA GLN A 329 11.48 19.94 28.67
C GLN A 329 12.92 19.39 28.66
N HIS A 330 13.56 19.37 27.49
CA HIS A 330 14.95 18.96 27.31
C HIS A 330 15.94 20.15 27.27
N GLY A 331 15.50 21.35 27.69
CA GLY A 331 16.36 22.52 27.81
C GLY A 331 16.73 23.20 26.47
N VAL A 332 16.00 22.91 25.39
CA VAL A 332 16.25 23.52 24.08
C VAL A 332 15.59 24.90 23.99
N PRO A 333 16.34 25.96 23.59
CA PRO A 333 15.78 27.29 23.37
C PRO A 333 14.79 27.33 22.19
N ILE A 334 13.59 27.86 22.44
CA ILE A 334 12.54 28.03 21.42
C ILE A 334 12.38 29.51 21.09
N SER A 335 12.29 29.85 19.80
CA SER A 335 11.94 31.20 19.34
C SER A 335 10.43 31.36 19.29
N ASN A 336 9.93 32.49 19.79
CA ASN A 336 8.53 32.90 19.65
C ASN A 336 8.33 33.87 18.47
N GLU A 337 9.40 34.19 17.72
CA GLU A 337 9.30 35.08 16.57
C GLU A 337 8.75 34.34 15.34
N PRO A 338 7.90 34.98 14.53
CA PRO A 338 7.38 34.38 13.31
C PRO A 338 8.53 34.04 12.34
N PRO A 339 8.38 32.99 11.52
CA PRO A 339 9.44 32.40 10.67
C PRO A 339 10.10 33.35 9.65
N SER A 340 9.66 34.61 9.54
CA SER A 340 10.07 35.59 8.54
C SER A 340 11.28 36.46 8.90
N SER A 341 11.88 36.35 10.10
CA SER A 341 12.94 37.29 10.55
C SER A 341 14.39 36.83 10.25
N SER A 342 14.63 35.56 9.92
CA SER A 342 15.98 35.03 9.63
C SER A 342 15.96 33.78 8.74
N PRO A 343 17.04 33.48 7.96
CA PRO A 343 17.09 32.30 7.10
C PRO A 343 17.12 31.02 7.93
N GLN A 344 16.01 30.28 7.89
CA GLN A 344 15.82 29.03 8.60
C GLN A 344 16.58 27.87 7.95
N LYS A 345 17.04 26.95 8.80
CA LYS A 345 17.76 25.74 8.43
C LYS A 345 17.01 24.53 8.94
N LEU A 346 17.08 23.43 8.21
CA LEU A 346 16.45 22.17 8.59
C LEU A 346 17.45 21.32 9.38
N LEU A 347 17.01 20.81 10.53
CA LEU A 347 17.71 19.76 11.26
C LEU A 347 16.69 18.72 11.71
N ALA A 348 16.93 17.45 11.40
CA ALA A 348 16.05 16.36 11.80
C ALA A 348 16.83 15.11 12.23
N ILE A 349 16.21 14.26 13.04
CA ILE A 349 16.64 12.86 13.23
C ILE A 349 15.56 11.97 12.62
N SER A 350 15.98 11.01 11.80
CA SER A 350 15.10 10.09 11.08
C SER A 350 15.77 8.72 10.94
N ILE A 351 15.13 7.82 10.20
CA ILE A 351 15.71 6.53 9.81
C ILE A 351 16.18 6.64 8.36
N ASP A 352 17.45 6.33 8.12
CA ASP A 352 17.94 6.02 6.78
C ASP A 352 17.45 4.63 6.41
N ARG A 353 16.46 4.57 5.51
CA ARG A 353 15.84 3.31 5.09
C ARG A 353 16.81 2.41 4.31
N SER A 354 17.78 3.00 3.63
CA SER A 354 18.78 2.31 2.82
C SER A 354 19.88 1.73 3.71
N ALA A 355 20.45 2.56 4.59
CA ALA A 355 21.46 2.11 5.56
C ALA A 355 20.87 1.27 6.71
N LYS A 356 19.54 1.31 6.90
CA LYS A 356 18.79 0.65 7.97
C LYS A 356 19.23 1.10 9.38
N THR A 357 19.61 2.37 9.50
CA THR A 357 20.12 2.97 10.74
C THR A 357 19.48 4.34 10.98
N PRO A 358 19.40 4.79 12.25
CA PRO A 358 19.06 6.17 12.55
C PRO A 358 20.11 7.14 11.98
N CYS A 359 19.66 8.25 11.40
CA CYS A 359 20.52 9.28 10.82
C CYS A 359 20.06 10.69 11.23
N ILE A 360 20.99 11.63 11.15
CA ILE A 360 20.74 13.07 11.28
C ILE A 360 20.63 13.63 9.87
N ILE A 361 19.56 14.36 9.60
CA ILE A 361 19.32 15.05 8.32
C ILE A 361 19.54 16.54 8.56
N ALA A 362 20.40 17.17 7.76
CA ALA A 362 20.68 18.59 7.86
C ALA A 362 20.59 19.27 6.49
N SER A 363 20.00 20.47 6.44
CA SER A 363 19.99 21.31 5.25
C SER A 363 20.16 22.80 5.61
N PRO A 364 20.95 23.55 4.82
CA PRO A 364 21.13 24.98 5.01
C PRO A 364 19.88 25.81 4.68
N THR A 365 18.81 25.17 4.18
CA THR A 365 17.51 25.79 3.86
C THR A 365 16.36 25.10 4.59
N SER A 366 15.19 25.74 4.61
CA SER A 366 13.96 25.20 5.21
C SER A 366 13.14 24.31 4.28
N ALA A 367 13.66 23.97 3.09
CA ALA A 367 12.92 23.14 2.13
C ALA A 367 12.88 21.67 2.61
N THR A 368 11.69 21.20 2.98
CA THR A 368 11.50 19.88 3.61
C THR A 368 11.00 18.79 2.67
N THR A 369 10.37 19.13 1.54
CA THR A 369 9.55 18.12 0.82
C THR A 369 9.41 18.28 -0.69
N THR A 370 9.85 19.38 -1.32
CA THR A 370 9.63 19.63 -2.76
C THR A 370 10.75 20.42 -3.44
N GLY A 371 11.95 20.46 -2.86
CA GLY A 371 13.07 21.27 -3.37
C GLY A 371 14.39 20.52 -3.27
N ASP A 372 15.16 20.64 -4.35
CA ASP A 372 16.56 20.24 -4.56
C ASP A 372 17.19 19.43 -3.40
N SER A 373 16.96 18.11 -3.40
CA SER A 373 17.52 17.15 -2.44
C SER A 373 19.05 17.20 -2.37
N SER A 374 19.71 17.85 -3.34
CA SER A 374 21.17 18.06 -3.37
C SER A 374 21.73 18.86 -2.19
N GLN A 375 20.90 19.64 -1.48
CA GLN A 375 21.35 20.42 -0.32
C GLN A 375 21.16 19.70 1.02
N ILE A 376 20.53 18.52 1.02
CA ILE A 376 20.28 17.74 2.22
C ILE A 376 21.41 16.73 2.41
N ALA A 377 22.02 16.72 3.60
CA ALA A 377 23.02 15.73 3.98
C ALA A 377 22.51 14.84 5.11
N LYS A 378 22.84 13.55 5.02
CA LYS A 378 22.61 12.55 6.07
C LYS A 378 23.92 12.27 6.80
N PHE A 379 23.86 12.20 8.12
CA PHE A 379 25.00 11.90 8.99
C PHE A 379 24.63 10.76 9.95
N ASP A 380 25.62 9.97 10.35
CA ASP A 380 25.41 8.92 11.35
C ASP A 380 24.97 9.52 12.70
N LEU A 381 24.02 8.86 13.35
CA LEU A 381 23.59 9.26 14.69
C LEU A 381 24.62 8.90 15.77
N THR A 382 25.50 7.92 15.54
CA THR A 382 26.48 7.47 16.54
C THR A 382 27.83 7.11 15.88
N PRO A 383 28.91 7.88 16.12
CA PRO A 383 28.98 9.12 16.90
C PRO A 383 28.41 10.33 16.13
N ILE A 384 27.87 11.31 16.84
CA ILE A 384 27.31 12.54 16.24
C ILE A 384 28.44 13.44 15.69
N PRO A 385 28.56 13.66 14.36
CA PRO A 385 29.64 14.44 13.77
C PRO A 385 29.33 15.94 13.78
N THR A 386 29.24 16.53 14.98
CA THR A 386 28.85 17.95 15.20
C THR A 386 29.61 18.94 14.31
N PRO A 387 30.95 18.85 14.13
CA PRO A 387 31.68 19.79 13.27
C PRO A 387 31.26 19.73 11.80
N ALA A 388 31.00 18.51 11.27
CA ALA A 388 30.57 18.34 9.89
C ALA A 388 29.15 18.88 9.67
N ILE A 389 28.26 18.69 10.65
CA ILE A 389 26.90 19.25 10.63
C ILE A 389 26.93 20.78 10.63
N LEU A 390 27.75 21.41 11.49
CA LEU A 390 27.92 22.87 11.51
C LEU A 390 28.40 23.40 10.15
N GLN A 391 29.41 22.74 9.58
CA GLN A 391 29.96 23.12 8.28
C GLN A 391 28.90 23.03 7.18
N HIS A 392 28.14 21.93 7.12
CA HIS A 392 27.09 21.72 6.13
C HIS A 392 25.96 22.76 6.24
N LEU A 393 25.58 23.08 7.47
CA LEU A 393 24.56 24.10 7.76
C LEU A 393 25.07 25.54 7.50
N GLY A 394 26.34 25.74 7.16
CA GLY A 394 26.94 27.07 7.01
C GLY A 394 26.96 27.87 8.32
N LEU A 395 27.08 27.17 9.45
CA LEU A 395 27.16 27.75 10.78
C LEU A 395 28.63 27.89 11.20
N ASP A 396 28.95 28.95 11.95
CA ASP A 396 30.31 29.21 12.41
C ASP A 396 30.76 28.16 13.43
N SER A 397 31.63 27.25 12.98
CA SER A 397 32.21 26.18 13.79
C SER A 397 33.21 26.69 14.84
N SER A 398 33.67 27.95 14.71
CA SER A 398 34.57 28.57 15.68
C SER A 398 33.85 29.17 16.88
N SER A 399 32.52 29.35 16.81
CA SER A 399 31.69 29.85 17.90
C SER A 399 31.34 28.75 18.91
N PRO A 400 31.87 28.80 20.16
CA PRO A 400 31.59 27.77 21.17
C PRO A 400 30.10 27.74 21.59
N SER A 401 29.41 28.88 21.55
CA SER A 401 27.98 28.97 21.92
C SER A 401 27.10 28.27 20.90
N ILE A 402 27.36 28.45 19.60
CA ILE A 402 26.63 27.79 18.52
C ILE A 402 26.87 26.28 18.59
N ALA A 403 28.13 25.85 18.70
CA ALA A 403 28.49 24.44 18.79
C ALA A 403 27.85 23.76 20.02
N SER A 404 27.87 24.41 21.19
CA SER A 404 27.22 23.89 22.39
C SER A 404 25.70 23.80 22.22
N SER A 405 25.06 24.83 21.65
CA SER A 405 23.61 24.83 21.44
C SER A 405 23.14 23.76 20.42
N LEU A 406 23.93 23.52 19.37
CA LEU A 406 23.66 22.43 18.41
C LEU A 406 23.75 21.08 19.10
N LYS A 407 24.80 20.87 19.91
CA LYS A 407 24.98 19.63 20.66
C LYS A 407 23.80 19.38 21.60
N THR A 408 23.35 20.38 22.35
CA THR A 408 22.17 20.27 23.23
C THR A 408 20.92 19.89 22.43
N LEU A 409 20.68 20.50 21.28
CA LEU A 409 19.54 20.15 20.41
C LEU A 409 19.64 18.70 19.91
N LEU A 410 20.81 18.28 19.42
CA LEU A 410 21.01 16.91 18.93
C LEU A 410 20.89 15.86 20.05
N GLU A 411 21.38 16.15 21.25
CA GLU A 411 21.21 15.28 22.43
C GLU A 411 19.74 15.17 22.83
N ALA A 412 19.00 16.28 22.83
CA ALA A 412 17.56 16.30 23.12
C ALA A 412 16.76 15.48 22.09
N LEU A 413 16.99 15.70 20.79
CA LEU A 413 16.35 14.94 19.73
C LEU A 413 16.71 13.45 19.84
N THR A 414 17.97 13.11 20.13
CA THR A 414 18.42 11.71 20.30
C THR A 414 17.74 11.04 21.50
N ALA A 415 17.62 11.76 22.62
CA ALA A 415 16.97 11.29 23.85
C ALA A 415 15.46 11.05 23.66
N LEU A 416 14.85 11.73 22.69
CA LEU A 416 13.47 11.48 22.28
C LEU A 416 13.39 10.33 21.27
N PHE A 417 14.27 10.30 20.26
CA PHE A 417 14.12 9.46 19.08
C PHE A 417 13.96 7.96 19.39
N VAL A 418 14.96 7.38 20.06
CA VAL A 418 14.95 5.94 20.35
C VAL A 418 13.96 5.59 21.47
N PRO A 419 13.95 6.26 22.64
CA PRO A 419 13.09 5.86 23.75
C PRO A 419 11.60 6.07 23.50
N LYS A 420 11.23 7.04 22.65
CA LYS A 420 9.84 7.32 22.28
C LYS A 420 9.40 6.63 20.99
N GLU A 421 10.27 5.82 20.37
CA GLU A 421 9.98 5.10 19.13
C GLU A 421 9.55 6.08 18.01
N ALA A 422 10.29 7.19 17.88
CA ALA A 422 10.06 8.17 16.83
C ALA A 422 10.57 7.64 15.48
N PHE A 423 9.88 8.00 14.40
CA PHE A 423 10.40 7.79 13.04
C PHE A 423 10.93 9.08 12.40
N LEU A 424 10.49 10.25 12.87
CA LEU A 424 10.97 11.55 12.42
C LEU A 424 10.89 12.56 13.55
N LEU A 425 11.97 13.27 13.84
CA LEU A 425 11.98 14.45 14.69
C LEU A 425 12.58 15.61 13.90
N GLU A 426 11.74 16.42 13.27
CA GLU A 426 12.14 17.53 12.41
C GLU A 426 12.07 18.86 13.15
N THR A 427 13.05 19.75 12.91
CA THR A 427 13.10 21.10 13.47
C THR A 427 13.55 22.12 12.43
N LEU A 428 12.97 23.33 12.48
CA LEU A 428 13.49 24.50 11.77
C LEU A 428 14.24 25.40 12.74
N ILE A 429 15.53 25.60 12.48
CA ILE A 429 16.44 26.32 13.37
C ILE A 429 16.88 27.66 12.77
N SER A 430 17.17 28.60 13.66
CA SER A 430 17.74 29.92 13.35
C SER A 430 18.79 30.31 14.39
N ILE A 431 19.59 31.34 14.09
CA ILE A 431 20.57 31.88 15.04
C ILE A 431 20.00 33.14 15.68
N SER A 432 19.93 33.18 17.01
CA SER A 432 19.52 34.36 17.74
C SER A 432 20.54 35.50 17.54
N PRO A 433 20.13 36.73 17.19
CA PRO A 433 21.03 37.87 17.16
C PRO A 433 21.43 38.23 18.60
N SER A 434 22.67 37.96 18.99
CA SER A 434 23.19 38.30 20.32
C SER A 434 24.66 38.71 20.25
N ALA A 435 25.01 39.74 21.05
CA ALA A 435 26.36 40.26 21.20
C ALA A 435 27.37 39.22 21.76
N ALA A 436 26.89 38.08 22.28
CA ALA A 436 27.69 37.03 22.90
C ALA A 436 27.99 35.81 21.98
N GLY A 437 27.80 35.93 20.66
CA GLY A 437 28.20 34.89 19.69
C GLY A 437 27.07 34.03 19.11
N GLY A 438 25.81 34.42 19.29
CA GLY A 438 24.63 33.73 18.75
C GLY A 438 24.38 32.33 19.36
N THR A 439 23.12 31.93 19.44
CA THR A 439 22.72 30.58 19.87
C THR A 439 21.66 30.03 18.94
N ILE A 440 21.61 28.70 18.79
CA ILE A 440 20.57 28.04 18.00
C ILE A 440 19.24 28.12 18.74
N GLN A 441 18.21 28.57 18.03
CA GLN A 441 16.82 28.55 18.47
C GLN A 441 15.97 27.75 17.50
N VAL A 442 15.05 26.95 18.04
CA VAL A 442 14.06 26.22 17.25
C VAL A 442 12.81 27.08 17.09
N SER A 443 12.36 27.25 15.86
CA SER A 443 11.20 28.08 15.51
C SER A 443 9.96 27.25 15.19
N SER A 444 10.15 26.02 14.71
CA SER A 444 9.08 25.03 14.54
C SER A 444 9.64 23.62 14.70
N ALA A 445 8.77 22.68 15.05
CA ALA A 445 9.11 21.28 15.17
C ALA A 445 7.97 20.40 14.63
N ARG A 446 8.32 19.29 13.99
CA ARG A 446 7.37 18.30 13.48
C ARG A 446 7.85 16.91 13.86
N PHE A 447 7.23 16.33 14.87
CA PHE A 447 7.65 15.07 15.49
C PHE A 447 6.64 13.97 15.19
N GLY A 448 7.12 12.87 14.60
CA GLY A 448 6.35 11.71 14.21
C GLY A 448 6.79 10.45 14.94
N PHE A 449 5.81 9.69 15.45
CA PHE A 449 6.03 8.50 16.28
C PHE A 449 5.34 7.26 15.71
N ASP A 450 6.00 6.10 15.84
CA ASP A 450 5.49 4.83 15.32
C ASP A 450 4.18 4.44 16.02
N ASP A 451 3.09 4.39 15.26
CA ASP A 451 1.78 4.00 15.76
C ASP A 451 1.75 2.63 16.47
N ALA A 452 2.65 1.71 16.13
CA ALA A 452 2.77 0.43 16.82
C ALA A 452 3.23 0.60 18.29
N ALA A 453 3.82 1.75 18.62
CA ALA A 453 4.21 2.16 19.97
C ALA A 453 3.08 2.77 20.79
N ARG A 454 1.87 2.98 20.21
CA ARG A 454 0.76 3.67 20.88
C ARG A 454 0.40 3.12 22.25
N ALA A 455 0.40 1.79 22.41
CA ALA A 455 0.11 1.15 23.69
C ALA A 455 1.23 1.33 24.72
N ARG A 456 2.47 1.59 24.28
CA ARG A 456 3.68 1.75 25.12
C ARG A 456 4.01 3.22 25.42
N GLN A 457 3.51 4.15 24.62
CA GLN A 457 3.82 5.60 24.71
C GLN A 457 2.58 6.46 25.04
N PRO A 458 1.83 6.18 26.11
CA PRO A 458 0.57 6.87 26.39
C PRO A 458 0.72 8.38 26.62
N ASP A 459 1.90 8.86 27.00
CA ASP A 459 2.24 10.27 27.17
C ASP A 459 2.36 11.02 25.83
N ILE A 460 2.93 10.37 24.81
CA ILE A 460 3.00 10.92 23.45
C ILE A 460 1.61 10.90 22.80
N TYR A 461 0.92 9.76 22.83
CA TYR A 461 -0.39 9.64 22.17
C TYR A 461 -1.52 10.31 22.95
N GLY A 462 -1.31 10.64 24.22
CA GLY A 462 -2.22 11.45 25.02
C GLY A 462 -2.19 12.95 24.67
N THR A 463 -1.10 13.41 24.05
CA THR A 463 -0.88 14.82 23.65
C THR A 463 -1.08 15.08 22.16
N LEU A 464 -1.30 14.03 21.36
CA LEU A 464 -1.70 14.17 19.97
C LEU A 464 -2.94 15.06 19.86
N PRO A 465 -2.91 16.13 19.04
CA PRO A 465 -4.08 16.93 18.76
C PRO A 465 -5.20 16.00 18.29
N ARG A 466 -6.37 16.10 18.92
CA ARG A 466 -7.58 15.44 18.41
C ARG A 466 -8.17 16.19 17.21
N GLU A 467 -7.77 17.45 17.02
CA GLU A 467 -8.40 18.43 16.14
C GLU A 467 -7.35 19.38 15.54
N GLU A 468 -6.63 18.92 14.51
CA GLU A 468 -6.01 19.79 13.49
C GLU A 468 -6.38 19.33 12.06
N ASP A 469 -7.02 18.16 11.94
CA ASP A 469 -7.47 17.64 10.65
C ASP A 469 -8.77 18.31 10.22
N HIS A 470 -8.95 18.46 8.90
CA HIS A 470 -10.16 19.04 8.33
C HIS A 470 -11.39 18.26 8.84
N PRO A 471 -12.53 18.89 9.19
CA PRO A 471 -13.68 18.19 9.80
C PRO A 471 -14.14 16.96 9.02
N ALA A 472 -14.03 17.02 7.69
CA ALA A 472 -14.33 15.90 6.80
C ALA A 472 -13.37 14.70 6.99
N GLU A 473 -12.09 14.93 7.28
CA GLU A 473 -11.09 13.88 7.56
C GLU A 473 -11.37 13.22 8.92
N ILE A 474 -11.70 14.01 9.93
CA ILE A 474 -12.10 13.51 11.26
C ILE A 474 -13.33 12.63 11.14
N GLU A 475 -14.34 13.05 10.38
CA GLU A 475 -15.54 12.26 10.16
C GLU A 475 -15.25 10.98 9.38
N ALA A 476 -14.46 11.05 8.30
CA ALA A 476 -14.06 9.89 7.52
C ALA A 476 -13.33 8.83 8.38
N ALA A 477 -12.43 9.26 9.26
CA ALA A 477 -11.65 8.38 10.12
C ALA A 477 -12.52 7.57 11.09
N LYS A 478 -13.70 8.06 11.51
CA LYS A 478 -14.63 7.32 12.37
C LYS A 478 -15.18 6.06 11.69
N HIS A 479 -15.17 6.03 10.36
CA HIS A 479 -15.67 4.93 9.53
C HIS A 479 -14.54 4.12 8.89
N GLY A 480 -13.29 4.33 9.33
CA GLY A 480 -12.12 3.66 8.76
C GLY A 480 -11.80 4.09 7.33
N ILE A 481 -12.17 5.32 6.95
CA ILE A 481 -11.87 5.90 5.64
C ILE A 481 -10.69 6.86 5.81
N VAL A 482 -9.67 6.72 4.96
CA VAL A 482 -8.60 7.70 4.86
C VAL A 482 -9.00 8.72 3.80
N TYR A 483 -9.42 9.89 4.25
CA TYR A 483 -9.71 11.04 3.40
C TYR A 483 -8.61 12.08 3.61
N ILE A 484 -8.11 12.65 2.52
CA ILE A 484 -7.18 13.78 2.56
C ILE A 484 -7.68 14.81 1.55
N LYS A 485 -7.95 16.03 2.00
CA LYS A 485 -8.33 17.13 1.11
C LYS A 485 -7.10 17.54 0.27
N ILE A 486 -7.29 17.72 -1.04
CA ILE A 486 -6.26 18.28 -1.92
C ILE A 486 -6.63 19.73 -2.20
N ASP A 487 -5.81 20.65 -1.72
CA ASP A 487 -6.02 22.09 -1.89
C ASP A 487 -5.75 22.54 -3.32
N GLY A 488 -6.48 23.58 -3.75
CA GLY A 488 -6.46 24.09 -5.11
C GLY A 488 -7.86 24.53 -5.56
N PRO A 489 -8.07 25.80 -5.93
CA PRO A 489 -9.40 26.32 -6.30
C PRO A 489 -10.00 25.63 -7.53
N GLU A 490 -9.14 25.07 -8.37
CA GLU A 490 -9.46 24.35 -9.59
C GLU A 490 -9.77 22.86 -9.43
N ASN A 491 -9.54 22.29 -8.24
CA ASN A 491 -9.75 20.86 -8.04
C ASN A 491 -11.24 20.55 -7.93
N ASN A 492 -11.78 19.75 -8.84
CA ASN A 492 -13.22 19.60 -9.05
C ASN A 492 -13.70 18.14 -9.17
N ILE A 493 -12.80 17.15 -9.16
CA ILE A 493 -13.16 15.73 -9.22
C ILE A 493 -13.01 15.11 -7.84
N GLY A 494 -14.11 14.73 -7.20
CA GLY A 494 -14.08 13.95 -5.96
C GLY A 494 -13.66 12.51 -6.26
N THR A 495 -12.70 11.94 -5.53
CA THR A 495 -12.27 10.54 -5.76
C THR A 495 -12.77 9.61 -4.65
N LEU A 496 -13.16 8.38 -5.02
CA LEU A 496 -13.46 7.29 -4.09
C LEU A 496 -12.81 6.03 -4.62
N VAL A 497 -11.81 5.53 -3.90
CA VAL A 497 -11.01 4.38 -4.33
C VAL A 497 -10.88 3.37 -3.20
N ASN A 498 -10.72 2.10 -3.53
CA ASN A 498 -10.32 1.08 -2.57
C ASN A 498 -8.84 0.72 -2.76
N GLY A 499 -8.03 1.08 -1.77
CA GLY A 499 -6.61 0.78 -1.69
C GLY A 499 -5.70 1.97 -1.89
N ALA A 500 -4.78 2.20 -0.94
CA ALA A 500 -3.83 3.31 -0.93
C ALA A 500 -3.06 3.51 -2.24
N GLY A 501 -2.33 2.50 -2.73
CA GLY A 501 -1.55 2.62 -3.96
C GLY A 501 -2.42 2.83 -5.21
N LEU A 502 -3.63 2.22 -5.25
CA LEU A 502 -4.58 2.48 -6.32
C LEU A 502 -5.16 3.90 -6.22
N ALA A 503 -5.43 4.39 -5.02
CA ALA A 503 -5.95 5.73 -4.78
C ALA A 503 -4.93 6.78 -5.21
N MET A 504 -3.66 6.63 -4.83
CA MET A 504 -2.56 7.51 -5.29
C MET A 504 -2.44 7.46 -6.81
N ASN A 505 -2.39 6.26 -7.38
CA ASN A 505 -2.33 6.11 -8.84
C ASN A 505 -3.56 6.68 -9.56
N THR A 506 -4.74 6.62 -8.96
CA THR A 506 -5.96 7.20 -9.54
C THR A 506 -5.86 8.71 -9.60
N VAL A 507 -5.39 9.35 -8.52
CA VAL A 507 -5.13 10.80 -8.51
C VAL A 507 -4.09 11.16 -9.57
N ASP A 508 -2.98 10.43 -9.63
CA ASP A 508 -1.89 10.67 -10.59
C ASP A 508 -2.35 10.49 -12.04
N ALA A 509 -3.06 9.41 -12.35
CA ALA A 509 -3.52 9.10 -13.69
C ALA A 509 -4.66 10.03 -14.16
N LEU A 510 -5.50 10.53 -13.23
CA LEU A 510 -6.44 11.61 -13.54
C LEU A 510 -5.70 12.90 -13.88
N ALA A 511 -4.67 13.26 -13.11
CA ALA A 511 -3.85 14.45 -13.37
C ALA A 511 -3.13 14.38 -14.73
N ASP A 512 -2.55 13.23 -15.07
CA ASP A 512 -1.91 12.98 -16.36
C ASP A 512 -2.89 13.10 -17.54
N ALA A 513 -4.15 12.71 -17.33
CA ALA A 513 -5.24 12.89 -18.30
C ALA A 513 -5.81 14.32 -18.36
N GLY A 514 -5.29 15.26 -17.56
CA GLY A 514 -5.73 16.66 -17.49
C GLY A 514 -6.87 16.95 -16.50
N GLY A 515 -7.22 15.99 -15.65
CA GLY A 515 -8.19 16.14 -14.56
C GLY A 515 -7.58 16.73 -13.29
N ARG A 516 -8.43 17.21 -12.37
CA ARG A 516 -7.98 17.78 -11.09
C ARG A 516 -8.75 17.18 -9.92
N ALA A 517 -8.13 16.28 -9.17
CA ALA A 517 -8.73 15.62 -8.03
C ALA A 517 -8.85 16.58 -6.82
N ALA A 518 -10.05 16.69 -6.23
CA ALA A 518 -10.35 17.50 -5.05
C ALA A 518 -9.89 16.85 -3.75
N ASN A 519 -9.70 15.53 -3.76
CA ASN A 519 -9.30 14.76 -2.61
C ASN A 519 -8.55 13.49 -3.03
N PHE A 520 -7.80 12.95 -2.08
CA PHE A 520 -7.42 11.55 -2.02
C PHE A 520 -8.39 10.84 -1.07
N LEU A 521 -8.93 9.68 -1.46
CA LEU A 521 -9.76 8.87 -0.57
C LEU A 521 -9.50 7.38 -0.79
N ASP A 522 -9.06 6.73 0.28
CA ASP A 522 -8.94 5.29 0.39
C ASP A 522 -9.99 4.75 1.38
N THR A 523 -10.96 4.00 0.86
CA THR A 523 -12.01 3.33 1.64
C THR A 523 -11.51 2.12 2.43
N GLY A 524 -10.25 1.72 2.24
CA GLY A 524 -9.65 0.52 2.81
C GLY A 524 -9.96 -0.75 2.01
N GLY A 525 -9.66 -1.91 2.59
CA GLY A 525 -9.79 -3.21 1.92
C GLY A 525 -11.22 -3.68 1.63
N LYS A 526 -12.26 -2.98 2.11
CA LYS A 526 -13.68 -3.32 1.89
C LYS A 526 -14.51 -2.08 1.52
N ALA A 527 -14.95 -2.01 0.26
CA ALA A 527 -15.90 -1.00 -0.22
C ALA A 527 -17.35 -1.45 0.03
N THR A 528 -17.76 -1.51 1.29
CA THR A 528 -19.15 -1.82 1.67
C THR A 528 -20.10 -0.68 1.28
N SER A 529 -21.40 -0.96 1.16
CA SER A 529 -22.39 0.10 0.86
C SER A 529 -22.40 1.22 1.91
N GLU A 530 -22.12 0.90 3.18
CA GLU A 530 -22.02 1.89 4.26
C GLU A 530 -20.79 2.78 4.11
N THR A 531 -19.61 2.20 3.87
CA THR A 531 -18.38 2.97 3.64
C THR A 531 -18.45 3.78 2.35
N VAL A 532 -19.08 3.27 1.29
CA VAL A 532 -19.35 4.03 0.06
C VAL A 532 -20.25 5.24 0.34
N LYS A 533 -21.35 5.04 1.07
CA LYS A 533 -22.27 6.14 1.43
C LYS A 533 -21.56 7.21 2.27
N LYS A 534 -20.79 6.81 3.29
CA LYS A 534 -20.01 7.75 4.11
C LYS A 534 -18.93 8.47 3.30
N SER A 535 -18.32 7.80 2.33
CA SER A 535 -17.36 8.44 1.42
C SER A 535 -18.04 9.54 0.60
N PHE A 536 -19.24 9.29 0.05
CA PHE A 536 -19.98 10.34 -0.66
C PHE A 536 -20.37 11.51 0.26
N GLU A 537 -20.85 11.25 1.48
CA GLU A 537 -21.16 12.30 2.45
C GLU A 537 -19.95 13.22 2.69
N VAL A 538 -18.77 12.63 2.91
CA VAL A 538 -17.50 13.36 3.13
C VAL A 538 -17.09 14.15 1.89
N ILE A 539 -17.09 13.54 0.71
CA ILE A 539 -16.71 14.20 -0.57
C ILE A 539 -17.62 15.40 -0.86
N LEU A 540 -18.94 15.24 -0.65
CA LEU A 540 -19.94 16.26 -0.95
C LEU A 540 -19.90 17.47 0.01
N THR A 541 -19.14 17.39 1.11
CA THR A 541 -18.88 18.58 1.95
C THR A 541 -18.01 19.62 1.25
N ASP A 542 -17.30 19.22 0.18
CA ASP A 542 -16.45 20.12 -0.59
C ASP A 542 -17.23 20.74 -1.78
N PRO A 543 -17.54 22.05 -1.76
CA PRO A 543 -18.35 22.68 -2.80
C PRO A 543 -17.66 22.76 -4.17
N ARG A 544 -16.35 22.49 -4.22
CA ARG A 544 -15.58 22.46 -5.47
C ARG A 544 -15.90 21.23 -6.32
N VAL A 545 -16.39 20.15 -5.71
CA VAL A 545 -16.64 18.88 -6.40
C VAL A 545 -17.80 19.03 -7.40
N LYS A 546 -17.51 18.78 -8.68
CA LYS A 546 -18.47 18.82 -9.81
C LYS A 546 -18.71 17.46 -10.46
N CYS A 547 -17.86 16.47 -10.20
CA CYS A 547 -18.05 15.07 -10.58
C CYS A 547 -17.39 14.19 -9.52
N ILE A 548 -17.94 13.00 -9.26
CA ILE A 548 -17.29 12.01 -8.41
C ILE A 548 -16.79 10.84 -9.26
N PHE A 549 -15.53 10.47 -9.11
CA PHE A 549 -14.89 9.34 -9.75
C PHE A 549 -14.70 8.20 -8.76
N VAL A 550 -15.49 7.14 -8.93
CA VAL A 550 -15.45 5.91 -8.15
C VAL A 550 -14.60 4.89 -8.91
N ASN A 551 -13.43 4.53 -8.38
CA ASN A 551 -12.57 3.50 -8.98
C ASN A 551 -12.45 2.35 -8.00
N ILE A 552 -13.32 1.34 -8.15
CA ILE A 552 -13.35 0.19 -7.25
C ILE A 552 -12.98 -1.08 -8.01
N PHE A 553 -11.99 -1.79 -7.48
CA PHE A 553 -11.74 -3.17 -7.86
C PHE A 553 -12.37 -4.05 -6.81
N GLY A 554 -13.40 -4.78 -7.22
CA GLY A 554 -14.23 -5.62 -6.37
C GLY A 554 -13.41 -6.52 -5.47
N GLY A 555 -12.38 -7.18 -5.99
CA GLY A 555 -11.63 -8.17 -5.21
C GLY A 555 -12.60 -9.20 -4.62
N LEU A 556 -12.87 -9.07 -3.31
CA LEU A 556 -13.86 -9.85 -2.56
C LEU A 556 -15.31 -9.36 -2.71
N THR A 557 -15.51 -8.07 -2.96
CA THR A 557 -16.83 -7.45 -3.09
C THR A 557 -17.28 -7.55 -4.55
N ARG A 558 -18.46 -8.11 -4.79
CA ARG A 558 -18.97 -8.24 -6.16
C ARG A 558 -19.31 -6.88 -6.75
N GLY A 559 -19.10 -6.74 -8.05
CA GLY A 559 -19.36 -5.50 -8.80
C GLY A 559 -20.82 -5.06 -8.77
N ASP A 560 -21.76 -6.00 -8.76
CA ASP A 560 -23.19 -5.72 -8.60
C ASP A 560 -23.52 -5.14 -7.22
N MET A 561 -22.97 -5.70 -6.13
CA MET A 561 -23.16 -5.14 -4.79
C MET A 561 -22.58 -3.73 -4.65
N ILE A 562 -21.43 -3.47 -5.30
CA ILE A 562 -20.84 -2.14 -5.35
C ILE A 562 -21.78 -1.18 -6.09
N ALA A 563 -22.27 -1.58 -7.26
CA ALA A 563 -23.20 -0.79 -8.06
C ALA A 563 -24.50 -0.48 -7.32
N GLU A 564 -25.10 -1.49 -6.66
CA GLU A 564 -26.28 -1.30 -5.80
C GLU A 564 -25.98 -0.32 -4.67
N GLY A 565 -24.84 -0.46 -4.00
CA GLY A 565 -24.40 0.46 -2.95
C GLY A 565 -24.27 1.90 -3.45
N VAL A 566 -23.70 2.10 -4.63
CA VAL A 566 -23.57 3.42 -5.26
C VAL A 566 -24.94 4.00 -5.62
N VAL A 567 -25.82 3.21 -6.26
CA VAL A 567 -27.18 3.66 -6.63
C VAL A 567 -28.00 4.02 -5.39
N LEU A 568 -27.94 3.20 -4.34
CA LEU A 568 -28.63 3.46 -3.08
C LEU A 568 -28.11 4.73 -2.41
N ALA A 569 -26.79 4.87 -2.30
CA ALA A 569 -26.20 6.05 -1.70
C ALA A 569 -26.53 7.33 -2.49
N PHE A 570 -26.54 7.26 -3.82
CA PHE A 570 -26.91 8.38 -4.69
C PHE A 570 -28.34 8.86 -4.41
N ARG A 571 -29.30 7.93 -4.31
CA ARG A 571 -30.71 8.23 -4.04
C ARG A 571 -30.91 8.75 -2.61
N ASP A 572 -30.31 8.08 -1.64
CA ASP A 572 -30.43 8.43 -0.22
C ASP A 572 -29.91 9.83 0.07
N LEU A 573 -28.77 10.18 -0.51
CA LEU A 573 -28.13 11.49 -0.33
C LEU A 573 -28.70 12.56 -1.28
N ARG A 574 -29.65 12.20 -2.15
CA ARG A 574 -30.26 13.08 -3.17
C ARG A 574 -29.20 13.86 -3.96
N MET A 575 -28.20 13.14 -4.45
CA MET A 575 -27.05 13.74 -5.11
C MET A 575 -27.45 14.42 -6.43
N SER A 576 -26.90 15.61 -6.68
CA SER A 576 -26.99 16.32 -7.95
C SER A 576 -25.72 16.20 -8.80
N VAL A 577 -24.60 15.89 -8.15
CA VAL A 577 -23.29 15.74 -8.78
C VAL A 577 -23.23 14.38 -9.51
N PRO A 578 -22.87 14.34 -10.81
CA PRO A 578 -22.74 13.09 -11.55
C PRO A 578 -21.63 12.20 -10.98
N VAL A 579 -21.80 10.88 -11.12
CA VAL A 579 -20.79 9.91 -10.66
C VAL A 579 -20.36 9.03 -11.82
N VAL A 580 -19.05 8.96 -12.06
CA VAL A 580 -18.44 8.01 -12.97
C VAL A 580 -17.85 6.88 -12.16
N VAL A 581 -18.22 5.65 -12.50
CA VAL A 581 -17.97 4.46 -11.71
C VAL A 581 -17.23 3.44 -12.57
N ARG A 582 -15.96 3.21 -12.24
CA ARG A 582 -15.19 2.10 -12.76
C ARG A 582 -15.28 0.93 -11.78
N ILE A 583 -15.87 -0.16 -12.23
CA ILE A 583 -15.99 -1.41 -11.46
C ILE A 583 -15.24 -2.50 -12.20
N ARG A 584 -14.30 -3.15 -11.51
CA ARG A 584 -13.59 -4.32 -12.03
C ARG A 584 -13.65 -5.48 -11.05
N GLY A 585 -13.93 -6.69 -11.53
CA GLY A 585 -13.96 -7.91 -10.71
C GLY A 585 -15.17 -8.80 -11.01
N THR A 586 -15.51 -9.69 -10.08
CA THR A 586 -16.67 -10.60 -10.21
C THR A 586 -17.95 -9.79 -10.40
N ASN A 587 -18.78 -10.19 -11.36
CA ASN A 587 -20.03 -9.50 -11.71
C ASN A 587 -19.86 -8.03 -12.13
N GLU A 588 -18.71 -7.64 -12.69
CA GLU A 588 -18.51 -6.28 -13.22
C GLU A 588 -19.57 -5.91 -14.26
N ASN A 589 -19.90 -6.82 -15.20
CA ASN A 589 -20.93 -6.60 -16.21
C ASN A 589 -22.32 -6.36 -15.61
N GLU A 590 -22.66 -7.06 -14.53
CA GLU A 590 -23.95 -6.87 -13.86
C GLU A 590 -23.98 -5.55 -13.10
N GLY A 591 -22.90 -5.18 -12.43
CA GLY A 591 -22.77 -3.87 -11.80
C GLY A 591 -22.90 -2.71 -12.79
N GLN A 592 -22.33 -2.84 -13.99
CA GLN A 592 -22.49 -1.85 -15.05
C GLN A 592 -23.95 -1.71 -15.51
N LYS A 593 -24.68 -2.82 -15.67
CA LYS A 593 -26.12 -2.79 -16.00
C LYS A 593 -26.93 -2.11 -14.92
N ILE A 594 -26.70 -2.43 -13.65
CA ILE A 594 -27.40 -1.82 -12.50
C ILE A 594 -27.25 -0.30 -12.52
N ILE A 595 -26.05 0.19 -12.85
CA ILE A 595 -25.80 1.64 -12.99
C ILE A 595 -26.52 2.21 -14.22
N ALA A 596 -26.38 1.57 -15.38
CA ALA A 596 -26.98 2.05 -16.63
C ALA A 596 -28.52 2.11 -16.58
N GLU A 597 -29.16 1.14 -15.93
CA GLU A 597 -30.62 1.05 -15.79
C GLU A 597 -31.17 1.92 -14.64
N SER A 598 -30.31 2.54 -13.83
CA SER A 598 -30.72 3.30 -12.65
C SER A 598 -31.54 4.56 -12.97
N GLY A 599 -31.40 5.10 -14.19
CA GLY A 599 -31.97 6.38 -14.62
C GLY A 599 -31.37 7.60 -13.92
N LEU A 600 -30.27 7.42 -13.18
CA LEU A 600 -29.54 8.47 -12.46
C LEU A 600 -28.35 8.95 -13.30
N PRO A 601 -27.75 10.11 -12.99
CA PRO A 601 -26.52 10.58 -13.64
C PRO A 601 -25.29 9.79 -13.15
N LEU A 602 -25.35 8.47 -13.34
CA LEU A 602 -24.32 7.49 -13.01
C LEU A 602 -23.83 6.85 -14.32
N PHE A 603 -22.52 6.78 -14.50
CA PHE A 603 -21.90 6.25 -15.72
C PHE A 603 -20.92 5.13 -15.35
N ALA A 604 -21.06 3.95 -15.94
CA ALA A 604 -20.23 2.79 -15.60
C ALA A 604 -19.27 2.42 -16.73
N PHE A 605 -18.02 2.07 -16.37
CA PHE A 605 -16.96 1.71 -17.31
C PHE A 605 -16.11 0.55 -16.77
N ASP A 606 -15.48 -0.21 -17.67
CA ASP A 606 -14.43 -1.18 -17.35
C ASP A 606 -13.02 -0.61 -17.59
N ASN A 607 -12.85 0.15 -18.67
CA ASN A 607 -11.62 0.79 -19.05
C ASN A 607 -11.35 2.04 -18.20
N PHE A 608 -10.10 2.22 -17.76
CA PHE A 608 -9.74 3.38 -16.94
C PHE A 608 -9.77 4.69 -17.73
N ASP A 609 -9.18 4.70 -18.92
CA ASP A 609 -9.00 5.91 -19.72
C ASP A 609 -10.35 6.48 -20.15
N GLU A 610 -11.29 5.62 -20.53
CA GLU A 610 -12.66 6.02 -20.86
C GLU A 610 -13.39 6.63 -19.65
N ALA A 611 -13.28 5.97 -18.50
CA ALA A 611 -13.88 6.44 -17.26
C ALA A 611 -13.29 7.80 -16.82
N ALA A 612 -11.96 7.93 -16.86
CA ALA A 612 -11.25 9.16 -16.53
C ALA A 612 -11.64 10.30 -17.48
N THR A 613 -11.65 10.04 -18.79
CA THR A 613 -12.07 11.01 -19.81
C THR A 613 -13.50 11.50 -19.53
N LYS A 614 -14.43 10.59 -19.21
CA LYS A 614 -15.80 10.97 -18.90
C LYS A 614 -15.92 11.79 -17.61
N ALA A 615 -15.15 11.44 -16.58
CA ALA A 615 -15.15 12.19 -15.33
C ALA A 615 -14.62 13.63 -15.51
N ILE A 616 -13.56 13.79 -16.31
CA ILE A 616 -12.97 15.09 -16.63
C ILE A 616 -13.94 15.94 -17.46
N GLU A 617 -14.59 15.33 -18.46
CA GLU A 617 -15.61 15.98 -19.26
C GLU A 617 -16.74 16.55 -18.38
N LEU A 618 -17.31 15.72 -17.50
CA LEU A 618 -18.40 16.11 -16.61
C LEU A 618 -17.98 17.17 -15.58
N ALA A 619 -16.76 17.07 -15.05
CA ALA A 619 -16.26 18.02 -14.07
C ALA A 619 -16.02 19.43 -14.66
N ASN A 620 -15.60 19.49 -15.92
CA ASN A 620 -15.34 20.74 -16.64
C ASN A 620 -16.61 21.38 -17.23
N GLN A 621 -17.63 20.59 -17.52
CA GLN A 621 -18.88 21.10 -18.09
C GLN A 621 -19.70 21.93 -17.11
N GLY A 622 -19.57 21.72 -15.79
CA GLY A 622 -20.25 22.47 -14.74
C GLY A 622 -21.77 22.57 -14.95
N LEU A 623 -22.55 21.66 -14.35
CA LEU A 623 -24.02 21.67 -14.46
C LEU A 623 -24.66 23.04 -14.24
#